data_AF-A0A0F7PI38-F1
#
_entry.id   AF-A0A0F7PI38-F1
#
_cell.length_a   1.000
_cell.length_b   1.000
_cell.length_c   1.000
_cell.angle_alpha   90.00
_cell.angle_beta   90.00
_cell.angle_gamma   90.00
#
_symmetry.space_group_name_H-M   'P 1'
#
loop_
_entity.id
_entity.type
_entity.pdbx_description
1 polymer ?
#
loop_
_entity_poly.entity_id
_entity_poly.type
_entity_poly.pdbx_seq_one_letter_code
_entity_poly.pdbx_strand_id
1 'polypeptide(L)'
;MTLTGVNTYTGTTTVSAGTFALTGVGALASTDIDISNGGTLQTDGSALADGSDIDIAAGGTLDIDGSENLGATSTLDLNGAGALVDIAAGQTLSVGTITTADGSTVTINAGATLAGLGNTINNGGVMNVADTGSVTDAGAINNLVTGVYNFAGAATFDSDSDNAGAEQITNDGQINLNGNNTQIVNIGPNGNNDLLNQNAGQVELLSNLVFEACRSCGDLVGVCSFNSVFERDACDDFGQVIKAA
;
A
#
# COMPACT_ATOMS: atom_id res chain seq x y z
N MET A 1 20.36 18.98 4.43
CA MET A 1 19.94 20.37 4.75
C MET A 1 18.66 20.28 5.55
N THR A 2 18.44 21.20 6.49
CA THR A 2 17.18 21.25 7.26
C THR A 2 16.59 22.64 7.17
N LEU A 3 15.31 22.75 6.83
CA LEU A 3 14.57 24.00 7.00
C LEU A 3 14.05 24.06 8.42
N THR A 4 14.33 25.18 9.08
CA THR A 4 13.87 25.46 10.45
C THR A 4 12.87 26.61 10.50
N GLY A 5 12.35 27.01 9.33
CA GLY A 5 11.38 28.08 9.15
C GLY A 5 10.55 27.86 7.89
N VAL A 6 9.43 28.56 7.78
CA VAL A 6 8.57 28.53 6.60
C VAL A 6 9.26 29.21 5.43
N ASN A 7 9.41 28.51 4.31
CA ASN A 7 9.99 29.03 3.09
C ASN A 7 8.87 29.32 2.10
N THR A 8 8.68 30.60 1.78
CA THR A 8 7.62 31.07 0.85
C THR A 8 8.03 30.97 -0.62
N TYR A 9 9.05 30.16 -0.93
CA TYR A 9 9.47 29.91 -2.30
C TYR A 9 8.45 28.97 -2.97
N THR A 10 7.93 29.38 -4.12
CA THR A 10 6.88 28.68 -4.86
C THR A 10 7.36 28.14 -6.21
N GLY A 11 8.65 28.30 -6.52
CA GLY A 11 9.21 27.64 -7.70
C GLY A 11 9.47 26.16 -7.41
N THR A 12 9.80 25.39 -8.44
CA THR A 12 10.13 23.96 -8.31
C THR A 12 11.25 23.75 -7.30
N THR A 13 11.09 22.74 -6.45
CA THR A 13 12.10 22.30 -5.48
C THR A 13 12.65 20.94 -5.89
N THR A 14 13.95 20.88 -6.19
CA THR A 14 14.61 19.62 -6.58
C THR A 14 15.51 19.11 -5.45
N VAL A 15 15.30 17.87 -5.03
CA VAL A 15 16.12 17.13 -4.06
C VAL A 15 16.85 16.00 -4.78
N SER A 16 18.06 16.29 -5.25
CA SER A 16 18.83 15.38 -6.11
C SER A 16 19.94 14.58 -5.40
N ALA A 17 20.19 14.85 -4.12
CA ALA A 17 21.13 14.08 -3.30
C ALA A 17 21.00 14.44 -1.81
N GLY A 18 21.28 13.46 -0.96
CA GLY A 18 21.28 13.63 0.49
C GLY A 18 19.89 13.97 1.04
N THR A 19 19.82 14.27 2.34
CA THR A 19 18.54 14.55 3.00
C THR A 19 18.23 16.04 3.01
N PHE A 20 17.06 16.41 2.50
CA PHE A 20 16.42 17.69 2.74
C PHE A 20 15.27 17.48 3.73
N ALA A 21 15.48 17.93 4.97
CA ALA A 21 14.53 17.74 6.06
C ALA A 21 13.71 19.02 6.29
N LEU A 22 12.39 18.87 6.33
CA LEU A 22 11.44 19.89 6.73
C LEU A 22 10.95 19.51 8.12
N THR A 23 11.56 20.11 9.16
CA THR A 23 11.27 19.74 10.54
C THR A 23 10.93 20.92 11.44
N GLY A 24 10.14 20.65 12.48
CA GLY A 24 9.65 21.62 13.46
C GLY A 24 8.67 22.60 12.84
N VAL A 25 9.18 23.77 12.42
CA VAL A 25 8.39 24.79 11.70
C VAL A 25 8.88 24.97 10.25
N GLY A 26 9.79 24.09 9.81
CA GLY A 26 10.25 24.01 8.44
C GLY A 26 9.12 23.59 7.51
N ALA A 27 8.78 24.44 6.55
CA ALA A 27 7.74 24.14 5.55
C ALA A 27 8.12 24.72 4.19
N LEU A 28 7.60 24.13 3.12
CA LEU A 28 7.74 24.59 1.74
C LEU A 28 6.40 25.06 1.19
N ALA A 29 6.40 26.23 0.57
CA ALA A 29 5.28 26.69 -0.26
C ALA A 29 5.37 26.17 -1.71
N SER A 30 6.38 25.36 -2.02
CA SER A 30 6.56 24.70 -3.33
C SER A 30 5.46 23.68 -3.53
N THR A 31 4.75 23.78 -4.64
CA THR A 31 3.76 22.77 -5.06
C THR A 31 4.28 21.86 -6.16
N ASP A 32 5.55 22.02 -6.55
CA ASP A 32 6.21 21.19 -7.56
C ASP A 32 7.54 20.72 -6.96
N ILE A 33 7.66 19.41 -6.74
CA ILE A 33 8.75 18.82 -5.97
C ILE A 33 9.30 17.60 -6.71
N ASP A 34 10.55 17.71 -7.15
CA ASP A 34 11.30 16.62 -7.78
C ASP A 34 12.24 15.96 -6.76
N ILE A 35 12.20 14.64 -6.64
CA ILE A 35 13.12 13.86 -5.80
C ILE A 35 13.81 12.81 -6.66
N SER A 36 15.14 12.77 -6.68
CA SER A 36 15.89 11.86 -7.55
C SER A 36 17.27 11.51 -6.99
N ASN A 37 17.95 10.55 -7.64
CA ASN A 37 19.41 10.36 -7.53
C ASN A 37 19.95 10.15 -6.08
N GLY A 38 19.19 9.48 -5.21
CA GLY A 38 19.58 9.30 -3.81
C GLY A 38 19.27 10.51 -2.91
N GLY A 39 18.47 11.45 -3.40
CA GLY A 39 17.86 12.51 -2.61
C GLY A 39 16.73 11.98 -1.74
N THR A 40 16.63 12.51 -0.52
CA THR A 40 15.55 12.22 0.42
C THR A 40 14.88 13.51 0.83
N LEU A 41 13.58 13.65 0.58
CA LEU A 41 12.75 14.67 1.21
C LEU A 41 12.13 14.07 2.47
N GLN A 42 12.49 14.60 3.63
CA GLN A 42 11.98 14.13 4.92
C GLN A 42 11.07 15.19 5.52
N THR A 43 9.90 14.78 6.02
CA THR A 43 8.88 15.67 6.60
C THR A 43 8.46 15.18 7.97
N ASP A 44 8.23 16.08 8.93
CA ASP A 44 7.66 15.75 10.25
C ASP A 44 6.21 16.24 10.42
N GLY A 45 5.53 16.47 9.30
CA GLY A 45 4.10 16.75 9.20
C GLY A 45 3.77 18.23 9.00
N SER A 46 2.69 18.49 8.25
CA SER A 46 2.26 19.85 7.88
C SER A 46 3.36 20.71 7.23
N ALA A 47 4.33 20.06 6.59
CA ALA A 47 5.51 20.71 6.01
C ALA A 47 5.34 21.00 4.51
N LEU A 48 4.47 20.26 3.82
CA LEU A 48 4.20 20.43 2.40
C LEU A 48 2.90 21.20 2.17
N ALA A 49 2.81 21.86 1.02
CA ALA A 49 1.64 22.64 0.67
C ALA A 49 0.49 21.76 0.16
N ASP A 50 -0.73 22.22 0.38
CA ASP A 50 -1.90 21.65 -0.28
C ASP A 50 -1.77 21.81 -1.80
N GLY A 51 -2.09 20.76 -2.54
CA GLY A 51 -1.89 20.67 -3.99
C GLY A 51 -0.44 20.49 -4.42
N SER A 52 0.48 20.08 -3.53
CA SER A 52 1.85 19.74 -3.94
C SER A 52 1.87 18.48 -4.81
N ASP A 53 2.36 18.64 -6.04
CA ASP A 53 2.74 17.55 -6.93
C ASP A 53 4.17 17.11 -6.59
N ILE A 54 4.33 15.80 -6.37
CA ILE A 54 5.61 15.18 -5.99
C ILE A 54 5.96 14.11 -7.02
N ASP A 55 7.06 14.34 -7.73
CA ASP A 55 7.65 13.41 -8.68
C ASP A 55 8.89 12.75 -8.06
N ILE A 56 8.87 11.42 -7.93
CA ILE A 56 9.96 10.63 -7.37
C ILE A 56 10.55 9.74 -8.46
N ALA A 57 11.70 10.18 -8.97
CA ALA A 57 12.46 9.43 -9.95
C ALA A 57 13.35 8.35 -9.29
N ALA A 58 14.07 7.59 -10.12
CA ALA A 58 14.89 6.46 -9.68
C ALA A 58 15.87 6.85 -8.55
N GLY A 59 15.79 6.10 -7.45
CA GLY A 59 16.61 6.30 -6.25
C GLY A 59 16.21 7.50 -5.38
N GLY A 60 15.14 8.23 -5.70
CA GLY A 60 14.58 9.26 -4.83
C GLY A 60 13.80 8.65 -3.66
N THR A 61 13.67 9.39 -2.56
CA THR A 61 12.88 8.96 -1.39
C THR A 61 12.06 10.11 -0.82
N LEU A 62 10.76 9.87 -0.64
CA LEU A 62 9.91 10.68 0.23
C LEU A 62 9.74 9.94 1.57
N ASP A 63 10.11 10.61 2.65
CA ASP A 63 10.13 10.07 4.01
C ASP A 63 9.16 10.88 4.89
N ILE A 64 8.09 10.24 5.32
CA ILE A 64 6.97 10.83 6.06
C ILE A 64 7.06 10.40 7.53
N ASP A 65 7.84 11.16 8.31
CA ASP A 65 7.95 10.98 9.77
C ASP A 65 6.81 11.66 10.55
N GLY A 66 6.05 12.53 9.90
CA GLY A 66 4.84 13.14 10.43
C GLY A 66 3.78 13.32 9.35
N SER A 67 2.50 13.34 9.73
CA SER A 67 1.42 13.23 8.75
C SER A 67 1.35 14.43 7.80
N GLU A 68 1.21 14.14 6.51
CA GLU A 68 1.08 15.12 5.44
C GLU A 68 -0.28 14.97 4.75
N ASN A 69 -0.88 16.11 4.42
CA ASN A 69 -2.10 16.17 3.62
C ASN A 69 -1.90 17.14 2.46
N LEU A 70 -1.76 16.58 1.27
CA LEU A 70 -1.54 17.33 0.02
C LEU A 70 -2.86 17.61 -0.72
N GLY A 71 -4.00 17.16 -0.19
CA GLY A 71 -5.33 17.42 -0.73
C GLY A 71 -5.65 16.71 -2.05
N ALA A 72 -6.92 16.80 -2.47
CA ALA A 72 -7.46 15.98 -3.56
C ALA A 72 -6.93 16.32 -4.97
N THR A 73 -6.28 17.47 -5.15
CA THR A 73 -5.73 17.89 -6.45
C THR A 73 -4.25 17.59 -6.63
N SER A 74 -3.56 17.11 -5.58
CA SER A 74 -2.13 16.76 -5.64
C SER A 74 -1.90 15.46 -6.38
N THR A 75 -0.69 15.30 -6.90
CA THR A 75 -0.18 14.03 -7.41
C THR A 75 1.04 13.53 -6.65
N LEU A 76 1.14 12.22 -6.47
CA LEU A 76 2.35 11.52 -6.07
C LEU A 76 2.68 10.48 -7.14
N ASP A 77 3.77 10.71 -7.88
CA ASP A 77 4.22 9.82 -8.96
C ASP A 77 5.59 9.22 -8.65
N LEU A 78 5.65 7.90 -8.46
CA LEU A 78 6.90 7.15 -8.32
C LEU A 78 7.29 6.57 -9.69
N ASN A 79 7.79 7.41 -10.59
CA ASN A 79 8.02 7.08 -12.00
C ASN A 79 9.34 6.35 -12.31
N GLY A 80 10.20 6.11 -11.31
CA GLY A 80 11.48 5.44 -11.48
C GLY A 80 11.64 4.17 -10.66
N ALA A 81 12.28 3.15 -11.23
CA ALA A 81 12.71 1.98 -10.47
C ALA A 81 13.63 2.40 -9.31
N GLY A 82 13.34 1.91 -8.11
CA GLY A 82 14.02 2.32 -6.88
C GLY A 82 13.56 3.67 -6.32
N ALA A 83 12.51 4.30 -6.85
CA ALA A 83 11.79 5.36 -6.16
C ALA A 83 11.11 4.79 -4.90
N LEU A 84 11.22 5.52 -3.79
CA LEU A 84 10.74 5.07 -2.49
C LEU A 84 9.80 6.09 -1.86
N VAL A 85 8.74 5.59 -1.23
CA VAL A 85 7.97 6.31 -0.21
C VAL A 85 8.02 5.48 1.06
N ASP A 86 8.37 6.12 2.18
CA ASP A 86 8.26 5.54 3.51
C ASP A 86 7.29 6.37 4.35
N ILE A 87 6.26 5.73 4.88
CA ILE A 87 5.30 6.36 5.79
C ILE A 87 5.52 5.75 7.16
N ALA A 88 6.06 6.55 8.08
CA ALA A 88 6.41 6.10 9.42
C ALA A 88 5.18 5.56 10.17
N ALA A 89 5.43 4.74 11.18
CA ALA A 89 4.38 4.06 11.94
C ALA A 89 3.37 5.06 12.54
N GLY A 90 2.09 4.79 12.35
CA GLY A 90 0.99 5.65 12.84
C GLY A 90 0.78 6.96 12.05
N GLN A 91 1.57 7.23 11.01
CA GLN A 91 1.44 8.45 10.21
C GLN A 91 0.50 8.26 9.02
N THR A 92 0.02 9.39 8.49
CA THR A 92 -0.86 9.42 7.31
C THR A 92 -0.23 10.27 6.23
N LEU A 93 -0.18 9.73 5.02
CA LEU A 93 0.06 10.52 3.81
C LEU A 93 -1.24 10.54 3.01
N SER A 94 -1.85 11.72 2.87
CA SER A 94 -3.05 11.93 2.07
C SER A 94 -2.71 12.70 0.79
N VAL A 95 -3.05 12.15 -0.37
CA VAL A 95 -2.71 12.69 -1.70
C VAL A 95 -3.90 12.55 -2.62
N GLY A 96 -4.07 13.41 -3.62
CA GLY A 96 -5.13 13.31 -4.61
C GLY A 96 -5.04 12.03 -5.44
N THR A 97 -4.04 11.96 -6.32
CA THR A 97 -3.78 10.79 -7.16
C THR A 97 -2.40 10.22 -6.84
N ILE A 98 -2.32 8.90 -6.69
CA ILE A 98 -1.06 8.19 -6.45
C ILE A 98 -0.81 7.26 -7.63
N THR A 99 0.40 7.31 -8.20
CA THR A 99 0.84 6.39 -9.25
C THR A 99 2.20 5.82 -8.89
N THR A 100 2.36 4.51 -9.02
CA THR A 100 3.64 3.84 -8.80
C THR A 100 4.05 3.08 -10.05
N ALA A 101 5.30 3.21 -10.48
CA ALA A 101 5.84 2.47 -11.61
C ALA A 101 6.46 1.13 -11.16
N ASP A 102 6.66 0.22 -12.10
CA ASP A 102 7.39 -1.02 -11.85
C ASP A 102 8.77 -0.75 -11.24
N GLY A 103 9.13 -1.54 -10.23
CA GLY A 103 10.37 -1.40 -9.45
C GLY A 103 10.38 -0.25 -8.43
N SER A 104 9.32 0.55 -8.30
CA SER A 104 9.16 1.49 -7.17
C SER A 104 8.63 0.78 -5.92
N THR A 105 8.79 1.38 -4.75
CA THR A 105 8.29 0.80 -3.49
C THR A 105 7.67 1.84 -2.58
N VAL A 106 6.48 1.52 -2.07
CA VAL A 106 5.83 2.26 -0.98
C VAL A 106 5.81 1.38 0.27
N THR A 107 6.28 1.91 1.39
CA THR A 107 6.23 1.25 2.69
C THR A 107 5.23 1.99 3.58
N ILE A 108 4.19 1.26 4.00
CA ILE A 108 3.16 1.73 4.93
C ILE A 108 3.40 0.98 6.23
N ASN A 109 4.10 1.61 7.17
CA ASN A 109 4.47 0.99 8.43
C ASN A 109 3.25 0.73 9.34
N ALA A 110 3.49 0.12 10.50
CA ALA A 110 2.40 -0.33 11.36
C ALA A 110 1.50 0.84 11.78
N GLY A 111 0.19 0.69 11.59
CA GLY A 111 -0.81 1.72 11.87
C GLY A 111 -0.75 2.95 10.94
N ALA A 112 0.13 2.96 9.95
CA ALA A 112 0.23 4.05 8.98
C ALA A 112 -0.90 3.96 7.94
N THR A 113 -1.17 5.07 7.26
CA THR A 113 -2.20 5.15 6.22
C THR A 113 -1.66 5.85 4.99
N LEU A 114 -1.80 5.21 3.83
CA LEU A 114 -1.75 5.88 2.54
C LEU A 114 -3.19 6.14 2.09
N ALA A 115 -3.56 7.40 1.91
CA ALA A 115 -4.91 7.80 1.52
C ALA A 115 -4.91 8.53 0.18
N GLY A 116 -5.57 7.96 -0.81
CA GLY A 116 -6.05 8.66 -1.99
C GLY A 116 -7.28 9.49 -1.64
N LEU A 117 -7.22 10.79 -1.86
CA LEU A 117 -8.31 11.74 -1.65
C LEU A 117 -9.00 12.13 -2.95
N GLY A 118 -8.33 11.91 -4.08
CA GLY A 118 -8.95 11.80 -5.38
C GLY A 118 -9.38 10.36 -5.60
N ASN A 119 -9.59 9.98 -6.86
CA ASN A 119 -10.40 8.80 -7.15
C ASN A 119 -9.62 7.60 -7.75
N THR A 120 -8.37 7.26 -7.36
CA THR A 120 -7.66 6.25 -8.18
C THR A 120 -6.57 5.30 -7.63
N ILE A 121 -5.63 5.62 -6.73
CA ILE A 121 -4.37 4.82 -6.51
C ILE A 121 -3.99 3.77 -7.61
N ASN A 122 -3.07 4.12 -8.51
CA ASN A 122 -2.55 3.21 -9.54
C ASN A 122 -1.24 2.54 -9.08
N ASN A 123 -1.32 1.30 -8.62
CA ASN A 123 -0.14 0.55 -8.21
C ASN A 123 0.47 -0.27 -9.37
N GLY A 124 1.60 0.15 -9.90
CA GLY A 124 2.45 -0.64 -10.79
C GLY A 124 3.73 -1.14 -10.14
N GLY A 125 4.06 -0.68 -8.93
CA GLY A 125 5.22 -1.09 -8.14
C GLY A 125 4.85 -2.01 -6.97
N VAL A 126 5.63 -1.95 -5.89
CA VAL A 126 5.40 -2.74 -4.67
C VAL A 126 4.86 -1.86 -3.56
N MET A 127 3.71 -2.21 -2.97
CA MET A 127 3.19 -1.62 -1.74
C MET A 127 3.28 -2.61 -0.59
N ASN A 128 4.11 -2.32 0.39
CA ASN A 128 4.26 -3.12 1.61
C ASN A 128 3.44 -2.48 2.72
N VAL A 129 2.41 -3.19 3.18
CA VAL A 129 1.50 -2.76 4.22
C VAL A 129 1.76 -3.60 5.47
N ALA A 130 2.30 -2.97 6.51
CA ALA A 130 2.55 -3.61 7.78
C ALA A 130 1.25 -3.89 8.56
N ASP A 131 1.36 -4.57 9.70
CA ASP A 131 0.22 -4.85 10.58
C ASP A 131 -0.47 -3.56 11.03
N THR A 132 -1.79 -3.57 11.04
CA THR A 132 -2.70 -2.42 11.25
C THR A 132 -2.55 -1.27 10.25
N GLY A 133 -1.75 -1.44 9.19
CA GLY A 133 -1.62 -0.46 8.11
C GLY A 133 -2.90 -0.33 7.27
N SER A 134 -3.01 0.77 6.54
CA SER A 134 -4.19 1.10 5.75
C SER A 134 -3.83 1.65 4.38
N VAL A 135 -4.52 1.17 3.36
CA VAL A 135 -4.57 1.76 2.02
C VAL A 135 -6.02 2.14 1.77
N THR A 136 -6.31 3.42 1.64
CA THR A 136 -7.66 3.92 1.39
C THR A 136 -7.67 4.82 0.17
N ASP A 137 -8.76 4.86 -0.58
CA ASP A 137 -8.99 5.80 -1.66
C ASP A 137 -10.44 6.31 -1.62
N ALA A 138 -10.71 7.51 -2.11
CA ALA A 138 -12.07 8.03 -2.30
C ALA A 138 -12.68 7.58 -3.65
N GLY A 139 -11.90 6.89 -4.46
CA GLY A 139 -12.28 6.26 -5.71
C GLY A 139 -11.66 4.87 -5.88
N ALA A 140 -11.60 4.40 -7.12
CA ALA A 140 -11.09 3.07 -7.41
C ALA A 140 -9.64 2.89 -6.91
N ILE A 141 -9.24 1.64 -6.67
CA ILE A 141 -7.82 1.30 -6.50
C ILE A 141 -7.44 0.30 -7.58
N ASN A 142 -6.36 0.58 -8.32
CA ASN A 142 -5.93 -0.25 -9.43
C ASN A 142 -4.58 -0.90 -9.13
N ASN A 143 -4.58 -2.21 -8.87
CA ASN A 143 -3.35 -2.99 -8.88
C ASN A 143 -3.05 -3.48 -10.29
N LEU A 144 -2.11 -2.80 -10.96
CA LEU A 144 -1.74 -3.08 -12.36
C LEU A 144 -0.95 -4.39 -12.47
N VAL A 145 -0.66 -4.84 -13.70
CA VAL A 145 -0.02 -6.14 -13.99
C VAL A 145 1.29 -6.37 -13.22
N THR A 146 2.11 -5.35 -13.04
CA THR A 146 3.37 -5.42 -12.27
C THR A 146 3.20 -5.07 -10.80
N GLY A 147 2.01 -4.57 -10.44
CA GLY A 147 1.67 -4.12 -9.10
C GLY A 147 1.62 -5.28 -8.11
N VAL A 148 2.23 -5.07 -6.95
CA VAL A 148 2.21 -6.00 -5.83
C VAL A 148 1.71 -5.27 -4.58
N TYR A 149 0.70 -5.83 -3.92
CA TYR A 149 0.35 -5.47 -2.54
C TYR A 149 0.79 -6.59 -1.61
N ASN A 150 1.58 -6.27 -0.59
CA ASN A 150 2.01 -7.18 0.45
C ASN A 150 1.42 -6.77 1.79
N PHE A 151 0.46 -7.53 2.31
CA PHE A 151 -0.11 -7.31 3.63
C PHE A 151 0.56 -8.23 4.65
N ALA A 152 1.32 -7.66 5.58
CA ALA A 152 2.08 -8.43 6.59
C ALA A 152 1.24 -8.80 7.83
N GLY A 153 0.06 -8.23 7.99
CA GLY A 153 -0.81 -8.41 9.15
C GLY A 153 -2.24 -7.94 8.86
N ALA A 154 -3.01 -7.65 9.91
CA ALA A 154 -4.33 -7.05 9.73
C ALA A 154 -4.18 -5.72 9.02
N ALA A 155 -5.06 -5.39 8.07
CA ALA A 155 -4.95 -4.15 7.32
C ALA A 155 -6.33 -3.69 6.84
N THR A 156 -6.43 -2.43 6.45
CA THR A 156 -7.59 -1.91 5.73
C THR A 156 -7.19 -1.69 4.28
N PHE A 157 -8.03 -2.14 3.34
CA PHE A 157 -7.84 -1.91 1.92
C PHE A 157 -9.17 -1.49 1.31
N ASP A 158 -9.39 -0.18 1.20
CA ASP A 158 -10.72 0.39 1.02
C ASP A 158 -10.74 1.43 -0.11
N SER A 159 -11.42 1.15 -1.22
CA SER A 159 -11.61 2.08 -2.34
C SER A 159 -12.81 3.02 -2.17
N ASP A 160 -13.55 2.96 -1.06
CA ASP A 160 -14.77 3.75 -0.88
C ASP A 160 -14.76 4.51 0.45
N SER A 161 -13.65 5.22 0.71
CA SER A 161 -13.46 5.94 1.97
C SER A 161 -14.40 7.16 2.14
N ASP A 162 -15.02 7.64 1.07
CA ASP A 162 -15.97 8.76 1.08
C ASP A 162 -17.44 8.31 0.86
N ASN A 163 -17.67 7.02 0.63
CA ASN A 163 -18.99 6.44 0.39
C ASN A 163 -19.73 7.06 -0.81
N ALA A 164 -18.98 7.46 -1.84
CA ALA A 164 -19.47 8.25 -2.95
C ALA A 164 -19.32 7.55 -4.31
N GLY A 165 -20.21 6.60 -4.58
CA GLY A 165 -20.36 6.03 -5.91
C GLY A 165 -20.31 4.51 -5.87
N ALA A 166 -19.70 3.91 -6.89
CA ALA A 166 -19.39 2.50 -6.90
C ALA A 166 -17.93 2.34 -7.33
N GLU A 167 -17.06 2.21 -6.34
CA GLU A 167 -15.61 2.24 -6.48
C GLU A 167 -15.05 0.86 -6.20
N GLN A 168 -14.29 0.30 -7.14
CA GLN A 168 -13.77 -1.05 -7.04
C GLN A 168 -12.27 -1.06 -6.82
N ILE A 169 -11.79 -2.07 -6.10
CA ILE A 169 -10.39 -2.51 -6.17
C ILE A 169 -10.27 -3.47 -7.35
N THR A 170 -9.52 -3.09 -8.38
CA THR A 170 -9.23 -3.95 -9.54
C THR A 170 -7.83 -4.54 -9.39
N ASN A 171 -7.72 -5.86 -9.50
CA ASN A 171 -6.46 -6.57 -9.43
C ASN A 171 -6.12 -7.29 -10.74
N ASP A 172 -5.07 -6.80 -11.39
CA ASP A 172 -4.39 -7.42 -12.53
C ASP A 172 -3.01 -8.00 -12.16
N GLY A 173 -2.46 -7.56 -11.01
CA GLY A 173 -1.17 -7.98 -10.46
C GLY A 173 -1.30 -8.94 -9.28
N GLN A 174 -0.45 -8.79 -8.27
CA GLN A 174 -0.38 -9.71 -7.13
C GLN A 174 -0.86 -9.04 -5.83
N ILE A 175 -1.74 -9.71 -5.09
CA ILE A 175 -2.12 -9.36 -3.72
C ILE A 175 -1.71 -10.51 -2.80
N ASN A 176 -0.83 -10.23 -1.86
CA ASN A 176 -0.23 -11.19 -0.95
C ASN A 176 -0.70 -10.95 0.47
N LEU A 177 -1.26 -11.99 1.08
CA LEU A 177 -1.71 -12.01 2.46
C LEU A 177 -0.71 -12.84 3.28
N ASN A 178 0.28 -12.16 3.85
CA ASN A 178 1.50 -12.74 4.43
C ASN A 178 1.46 -12.94 5.97
N GLY A 179 0.49 -12.34 6.67
CA GLY A 179 0.37 -12.44 8.13
C GLY A 179 -0.29 -13.74 8.63
N ASN A 180 -0.78 -13.75 9.87
CA ASN A 180 -1.45 -14.93 10.45
C ASN A 180 -2.88 -15.13 9.91
N ASN A 181 -3.41 -16.37 9.90
CA ASN A 181 -4.73 -16.74 9.34
C ASN A 181 -5.97 -16.07 9.98
N THR A 182 -5.79 -15.18 10.96
CA THR A 182 -6.84 -14.34 11.54
C THR A 182 -6.91 -12.94 10.90
N GLN A 183 -6.13 -12.70 9.84
CA GLN A 183 -6.14 -11.46 9.08
C GLN A 183 -7.53 -11.20 8.48
N ILE A 184 -8.12 -10.07 8.86
CA ILE A 184 -9.20 -9.46 8.11
C ILE A 184 -8.56 -8.31 7.37
N VAL A 185 -8.38 -8.45 6.05
CA VAL A 185 -8.25 -7.28 5.19
C VAL A 185 -9.68 -6.83 4.93
N ASN A 186 -10.08 -5.74 5.57
CA ASN A 186 -11.42 -5.21 5.34
C ASN A 186 -11.41 -4.55 3.96
N ILE A 187 -12.09 -5.19 3.02
CA ILE A 187 -12.41 -4.63 1.70
C ILE A 187 -13.73 -3.86 1.86
N GLY A 188 -13.79 -2.62 1.37
CA GLY A 188 -14.82 -1.61 1.66
C GLY A 188 -16.28 -2.10 1.70
N PRO A 189 -17.18 -1.46 2.48
CA PRO A 189 -18.45 -2.09 2.89
C PRO A 189 -19.64 -1.96 1.92
N ASN A 190 -19.52 -1.26 0.78
CA ASN A 190 -20.70 -0.72 0.07
C ASN A 190 -20.71 -0.97 -1.45
N GLY A 191 -20.72 -2.22 -1.90
CA GLY A 191 -20.94 -2.55 -3.31
C GLY A 191 -21.09 -4.04 -3.60
N ASN A 192 -21.54 -4.38 -4.82
CA ASN A 192 -21.29 -5.71 -5.34
C ASN A 192 -19.89 -5.69 -5.98
N ASN A 193 -19.01 -6.60 -5.56
CA ASN A 193 -17.66 -6.80 -6.11
C ASN A 193 -16.65 -5.69 -5.76
N ASP A 194 -16.45 -5.45 -4.46
CA ASP A 194 -15.45 -4.50 -3.96
C ASP A 194 -14.01 -4.87 -4.38
N LEU A 195 -13.75 -6.17 -4.61
CA LEU A 195 -12.53 -6.67 -5.23
C LEU A 195 -12.85 -7.43 -6.53
N LEU A 196 -12.31 -6.94 -7.64
CA LEU A 196 -12.33 -7.59 -8.95
C LEU A 196 -10.94 -8.12 -9.28
N ASN A 197 -10.74 -9.44 -9.11
CA ASN A 197 -9.53 -10.11 -9.59
C ASN A 197 -9.71 -10.58 -11.03
N GLN A 198 -8.89 -10.09 -11.96
CA GLN A 198 -9.04 -10.33 -13.39
C GLN A 198 -7.69 -10.59 -14.08
N ASN A 199 -7.73 -10.90 -15.38
CA ASN A 199 -6.53 -11.17 -16.18
C ASN A 199 -5.61 -12.22 -15.54
N ALA A 200 -4.33 -11.90 -15.36
CA ALA A 200 -3.35 -12.73 -14.69
C ALA A 200 -3.26 -12.45 -13.18
N GLY A 201 -4.19 -11.65 -12.64
CA GLY A 201 -4.21 -11.22 -11.26
C GLY A 201 -4.32 -12.38 -10.29
N GLN A 202 -3.54 -12.30 -9.22
CA GLN A 202 -3.45 -13.31 -8.17
C GLN A 202 -3.77 -12.70 -6.82
N VAL A 203 -4.51 -13.46 -6.01
CA VAL A 203 -4.68 -13.21 -4.57
C VAL A 203 -4.16 -14.44 -3.85
N GLU A 204 -3.02 -14.31 -3.19
CA GLU A 204 -2.29 -15.42 -2.57
C GLU A 204 -2.33 -15.34 -1.04
N LEU A 205 -2.71 -16.45 -0.41
CA LEU A 205 -2.51 -16.69 1.02
C LEU A 205 -1.16 -17.37 1.17
N LEU A 206 -0.16 -16.63 1.63
CA LEU A 206 1.20 -17.13 1.80
C LEU A 206 1.44 -17.73 3.19
N SER A 207 0.42 -17.67 4.07
CA SER A 207 0.39 -18.34 5.37
C SER A 207 -0.15 -19.78 5.26
N ASN A 208 0.32 -20.66 6.16
CA ASN A 208 -0.16 -22.04 6.22
C ASN A 208 -1.62 -22.08 6.65
N LEU A 209 -2.53 -22.54 5.80
CA LEU A 209 -3.91 -22.80 6.19
C LEU A 209 -3.98 -24.01 7.14
N VAL A 210 -4.24 -23.76 8.43
CA VAL A 210 -4.42 -24.82 9.44
C VAL A 210 -5.91 -25.10 9.61
N PHE A 211 -6.35 -26.30 9.23
CA PHE A 211 -7.72 -26.75 9.45
C PHE A 211 -7.83 -27.49 10.78
N GLU A 212 -8.14 -26.77 11.87
CA GLU A 212 -8.14 -27.34 13.24
C GLU A 212 -9.34 -28.27 13.55
N ALA A 213 -10.41 -28.20 12.76
CA ALA A 213 -11.64 -28.98 13.00
C ALA A 213 -11.75 -30.26 12.15
N CYS A 214 -10.87 -30.43 11.18
CA CYS A 214 -10.98 -31.48 10.19
C CYS A 214 -10.43 -32.80 10.73
N ARG A 215 -11.32 -33.73 11.17
CA ARG A 215 -10.87 -35.01 11.75
C ARG A 215 -10.48 -36.07 10.72
N SER A 216 -10.75 -35.83 9.44
CA SER A 216 -10.39 -36.69 8.32
C SER A 216 -10.45 -35.92 7.01
N CYS A 217 -9.74 -36.34 5.97
CA CYS A 217 -9.80 -35.69 4.65
C CYS A 217 -11.24 -35.63 4.07
N GLY A 218 -12.14 -36.53 4.50
CA GLY A 218 -13.57 -36.47 4.13
C GLY A 218 -14.34 -35.32 4.77
N ASP A 219 -13.88 -34.82 5.91
CA ASP A 219 -14.41 -33.63 6.60
C ASP A 219 -14.00 -32.35 5.86
N LEU A 220 -12.79 -32.33 5.27
CA LEU A 220 -12.27 -31.22 4.45
C LEU A 220 -12.99 -31.09 3.11
N VAL A 221 -13.31 -32.22 2.47
CA VAL A 221 -14.08 -32.27 1.21
C VAL A 221 -15.54 -31.84 1.42
N GLY A 222 -16.09 -31.96 2.65
CA GLY A 222 -17.42 -31.49 3.01
C GLY A 222 -17.54 -29.98 3.25
N VAL A 223 -16.41 -29.28 3.45
CA VAL A 223 -16.34 -27.81 3.56
C VAL A 223 -16.27 -27.24 2.13
N CYS A 224 -17.43 -27.22 1.49
CA CYS A 224 -17.65 -26.80 0.11
C CYS A 224 -16.89 -25.54 -0.32
N SER A 225 -16.38 -25.57 -1.56
CA SER A 225 -15.97 -24.43 -2.42
C SER A 225 -14.48 -24.06 -2.50
N PHE A 226 -13.56 -24.87 -1.95
CA PHE A 226 -12.15 -24.72 -2.29
C PHE A 226 -11.84 -25.50 -3.58
N ASN A 227 -11.48 -24.80 -4.66
CA ASN A 227 -10.92 -25.40 -5.87
C ASN A 227 -9.43 -25.76 -5.65
N SER A 228 -9.13 -26.43 -4.54
CA SER A 228 -7.79 -26.86 -4.19
C SER A 228 -7.54 -28.23 -4.82
N VAL A 229 -6.39 -28.38 -5.50
CA VAL A 229 -5.92 -29.69 -5.97
C VAL A 229 -5.42 -30.47 -4.77
N PHE A 230 -6.30 -31.25 -4.15
CA PHE A 230 -5.88 -32.26 -3.19
C PHE A 230 -5.44 -33.49 -3.99
N GLU A 231 -4.15 -33.86 -3.92
CA GLU A 231 -3.72 -35.15 -4.43
C GLU A 231 -4.44 -36.26 -3.64
N ARG A 232 -5.00 -37.24 -4.37
CA ARG A 232 -5.83 -38.32 -3.82
C ARG A 232 -5.12 -39.12 -2.71
N ASP A 233 -3.80 -39.12 -2.72
CA ASP A 233 -2.95 -39.86 -1.78
C ASP A 233 -2.57 -39.05 -0.51
N ALA A 234 -3.01 -37.80 -0.38
CA ALA A 234 -2.88 -37.02 0.87
C ALA A 234 -3.65 -37.64 2.06
N CYS A 235 -4.45 -38.69 1.81
CA CYS A 235 -5.23 -39.41 2.82
C CYS A 235 -4.36 -40.25 3.78
N ASP A 236 -3.16 -40.67 3.39
CA ASP A 236 -2.30 -41.54 4.22
C ASP A 236 -1.24 -40.76 5.04
N ASP A 237 -0.97 -39.49 4.70
CA ASP A 237 0.13 -38.71 5.28
C ASP A 237 -0.25 -37.80 6.46
N PHE A 238 -1.55 -37.56 6.70
CA PHE A 238 -1.97 -36.80 7.89
C PHE A 238 -1.64 -37.49 9.23
N GLY A 239 -1.36 -38.80 9.20
CA GLY A 239 -0.91 -39.57 10.35
C GLY A 239 0.55 -39.32 10.76
N GLN A 240 1.37 -38.65 9.94
CA GLN A 240 2.79 -38.43 10.23
C GLN A 240 3.11 -37.04 10.80
N VAL A 241 2.22 -36.05 10.70
CA VAL A 241 2.55 -34.66 11.06
C VAL A 241 2.24 -34.32 12.54
N ILE A 242 1.44 -35.11 13.28
CA ILE A 242 1.19 -34.88 14.74
C ILE A 242 2.20 -35.60 15.65
N LYS A 243 3.48 -35.72 15.24
CA LYS A 243 4.54 -36.23 16.14
C LYS A 243 5.81 -35.37 16.23
N ALA A 244 5.79 -34.16 15.69
CA ALA A 244 6.88 -33.21 15.89
C ALA A 244 6.34 -31.80 16.16
N ALA A 245 5.74 -31.62 17.34
CA ALA A 245 5.71 -30.38 18.08
C ALA A 245 5.84 -30.72 19.57
#